data_AF-A0A5D2V637-F1
#
_entry.id   AF-A0A5D2V637-F1
#
_cell.length_a   1.000
_cell.length_b   1.000
_cell.length_c   1.000
_cell.angle_alpha   90.00
_cell.angle_beta   90.00
_cell.angle_gamma   90.00
#
_symmetry.space_group_name_H-M   'P 1'
#
loop_
_entity.id
_entity.type
_entity.pdbx_description
1 polymer ?
#
loop_
_entity_poly.entity_id
_entity_poly.type
_entity_poly.pdbx_seq_one_letter_code
_entity_poly.pdbx_strand_id
1 'polypeptide(L)'
;MVGSGSADRSKEAVGMMALHEALRTVCLNSDWTYSVFWTIRPRPRVRGGNGCKVGDDNGSLMLIWEDGFCKGRVTTECLEEIEGEDPVRKAFSKMFSYIIMEKGWR
;
A
#
# COMPACT_ATOMS: atom_id res chain seq x y z
N MET A 1 -23.31 -12.37 28.43
CA MET A 1 -23.75 -11.66 27.21
C MET A 1 -22.59 -11.70 26.22
N VAL A 2 -22.83 -12.24 25.02
CA VAL A 2 -22.08 -12.00 23.76
C VAL A 2 -20.63 -12.54 23.76
N GLY A 3 -20.22 -13.51 22.92
CA GLY A 3 -20.54 -13.72 21.51
C GLY A 3 -19.61 -12.86 20.62
N SER A 4 -19.24 -13.34 19.43
CA SER A 4 -18.77 -12.49 18.30
C SER A 4 -17.27 -12.31 17.99
N GLY A 5 -16.33 -13.11 18.50
CA GLY A 5 -14.93 -13.05 18.00
C GLY A 5 -14.73 -13.53 16.54
N SER A 6 -15.67 -14.34 16.02
CA SER A 6 -15.61 -14.93 14.67
C SER A 6 -16.44 -14.17 13.62
N ALA A 7 -17.49 -13.46 14.07
CA ALA A 7 -18.31 -12.60 13.22
C ALA A 7 -17.59 -11.29 12.87
N ASP A 8 -16.80 -10.77 13.83
CA ASP A 8 -15.69 -9.83 13.69
C ASP A 8 -14.92 -10.02 12.37
N ARG A 9 -14.01 -11.00 12.45
CA ARG A 9 -13.01 -11.30 11.41
C ARG A 9 -13.60 -11.58 10.03
N SER A 10 -14.80 -12.16 9.98
CA SER A 10 -15.48 -12.45 8.72
C SER A 10 -16.06 -11.19 8.09
N LYS A 11 -16.59 -10.24 8.88
CA LYS A 11 -16.99 -8.91 8.40
C LYS A 11 -15.81 -8.10 7.89
N GLU A 12 -14.68 -8.14 8.59
CA GLU A 12 -13.45 -7.48 8.11
C GLU A 12 -12.98 -8.09 6.79
N ALA A 13 -12.95 -9.42 6.65
CA ALA A 13 -12.57 -10.07 5.41
C ALA A 13 -13.50 -9.71 4.23
N VAL A 14 -14.83 -9.68 4.47
CA VAL A 14 -15.81 -9.26 3.46
C VAL A 14 -15.64 -7.79 3.10
N GLY A 15 -15.38 -6.92 4.09
CA GLY A 15 -15.10 -5.50 3.87
C GLY A 15 -13.83 -5.26 3.05
N MET A 16 -12.78 -6.04 3.30
CA MET A 16 -11.55 -5.99 2.51
C MET A 16 -11.80 -6.41 1.05
N MET A 17 -12.59 -7.46 0.81
CA MET A 17 -12.96 -7.88 -0.55
C MET A 17 -13.83 -6.84 -1.26
N ALA A 18 -14.76 -6.19 -0.55
CA ALA A 18 -15.61 -5.15 -1.12
C ALA A 18 -14.81 -3.89 -1.53
N LEU A 19 -13.81 -3.49 -0.73
CA LEU A 19 -12.91 -2.38 -1.08
C LEU A 19 -12.12 -2.70 -2.35
N HIS A 20 -11.55 -3.90 -2.42
CA HIS A 20 -10.79 -4.34 -3.60
C HIS A 20 -11.66 -4.35 -4.87
N GLU A 21 -12.89 -4.86 -4.76
CA GLU A 21 -13.84 -4.90 -5.87
C GLU A 21 -14.29 -3.51 -6.33
N ALA A 22 -14.48 -2.57 -5.40
CA ALA A 22 -14.79 -1.18 -5.73
C ALA A 22 -13.63 -0.52 -6.49
N LEU A 23 -12.39 -0.68 -6.01
CA LEU A 23 -11.18 -0.15 -6.65
C LEU A 23 -11.00 -0.73 -8.06
N ARG A 24 -11.21 -2.05 -8.21
CA ARG A 24 -11.22 -2.72 -9.52
C ARG A 24 -12.26 -2.15 -10.46
N THR A 25 -13.50 -1.99 -9.99
CA THR A 25 -14.62 -1.47 -10.78
C THR A 25 -14.33 -0.06 -11.29
N VAL A 26 -13.76 0.82 -10.45
CA VAL A 26 -13.36 2.17 -10.85
C VAL A 26 -12.37 2.14 -12.02
N CYS A 27 -11.33 1.30 -11.95
CA CYS A 27 -10.35 1.16 -13.03
C CYS A 27 -10.90 0.49 -14.29
N LEU A 28 -11.82 -0.47 -14.16
CA LEU A 28 -12.43 -1.13 -15.33
C LEU A 28 -13.37 -0.19 -16.09
N ASN A 29 -14.06 0.69 -15.37
CA ASN A 29 -15.01 1.66 -15.94
C ASN A 29 -14.38 3.00 -16.32
N SER A 30 -13.05 3.10 -16.29
CA SER A 30 -12.30 4.30 -16.67
C SER A 30 -11.02 3.96 -17.42
N ASP A 31 -10.33 4.99 -17.90
CA ASP A 31 -9.03 4.88 -18.56
C ASP A 31 -7.85 4.92 -17.57
N TRP A 32 -8.14 4.90 -16.27
CA TRP A 32 -7.12 4.90 -15.23
C TRP A 32 -6.40 3.55 -15.15
N THR A 33 -5.07 3.60 -15.08
CA THR A 33 -4.21 2.41 -15.00
C THR A 33 -4.15 1.79 -13.61
N TYR A 34 -4.43 2.58 -12.57
CA TYR A 34 -4.47 2.14 -11.18
C TYR A 34 -5.48 2.95 -10.37
N SER A 35 -5.94 2.38 -9.27
CA SER A 35 -6.75 3.02 -8.23
C SER A 35 -6.21 2.62 -6.86
N VAL A 36 -6.26 3.53 -5.91
CA VAL A 36 -5.68 3.35 -4.57
C VAL A 36 -6.63 3.93 -3.53
N PHE A 37 -6.76 3.24 -2.40
CA PHE A 37 -7.46 3.75 -1.23
C PHE A 37 -6.50 4.07 -0.09
N TRP A 38 -6.53 5.34 0.33
CA TRP A 38 -5.76 5.85 1.46
C TRP A 38 -6.70 6.17 2.62
N THR A 39 -6.46 5.55 3.77
CA THR A 39 -7.22 5.84 4.99
C THR A 39 -6.52 6.92 5.81
N ILE A 40 -7.33 7.87 6.29
CA ILE A 40 -6.88 8.95 7.16
C ILE A 40 -6.94 8.47 8.61
N ARG A 41 -5.81 8.50 9.31
CA ARG A 41 -5.74 8.22 10.76
C ARG A 41 -5.14 9.39 11.53
N PRO A 42 -5.58 9.64 12.78
CA PRO A 42 -4.91 10.59 13.66
C PRO A 42 -3.46 10.15 13.91
N ARG A 43 -2.51 11.08 13.87
CA ARG A 43 -1.13 10.80 14.28
C ARG A 43 -1.08 10.60 15.81
N PRO A 44 -0.54 9.48 16.32
CA PRO A 44 -0.34 9.32 17.75
C PRO A 44 0.56 10.45 18.28
N ARG A 45 0.06 11.26 19.21
CA ARG A 45 0.88 12.28 19.88
C ARG A 45 1.73 11.59 20.93
N VAL A 46 3.06 11.70 20.83
CA VAL A 46 3.95 11.24 21.90
C VAL A 46 3.73 12.17 23.11
N ARG A 47 3.31 11.60 24.24
CA ARG A 47 3.15 12.36 25.49
C ARG A 47 4.54 12.57 26.11
N GLY A 48 5.30 13.54 25.65
CA GLY A 48 6.59 13.88 26.25
C GLY A 48 7.50 14.69 25.34
N GLY A 49 7.73 15.96 25.71
CA GLY A 49 8.73 16.83 25.08
C GLY A 49 8.33 18.30 25.19
N ASN A 50 8.90 19.02 26.15
CA ASN A 50 8.79 20.47 26.23
C ASN A 50 9.24 21.09 24.89
N GLY A 51 8.34 21.78 24.19
CA GLY A 51 8.69 22.55 22.99
C GLY A 51 7.69 22.56 21.84
N CYS A 52 6.50 21.97 21.98
CA CYS A 52 5.43 22.17 21.00
C CYS A 52 4.93 23.61 21.09
N LYS A 53 5.29 24.45 20.12
CA LYS A 53 4.64 25.74 19.91
C LYS A 53 3.12 25.51 19.92
N VAL A 54 2.45 26.18 20.87
CA VAL A 54 1.00 26.36 20.88
C VAL A 54 0.63 26.96 19.51
N GLY A 55 -0.04 26.18 18.66
CA GLY A 55 -0.32 26.66 17.29
C GLY A 55 -0.79 25.64 16.26
N ASP A 56 -0.60 24.32 16.46
CA ASP A 56 -1.17 23.27 15.59
C ASP A 56 -2.14 22.40 16.39
N ASP A 57 -3.22 23.03 16.88
CA ASP A 57 -4.27 22.36 17.64
C ASP A 57 -5.15 21.44 16.75
N ASN A 58 -5.02 21.55 15.42
CA ASN A 58 -5.52 20.57 14.46
C ASN A 58 -4.58 19.35 14.47
N GLY A 59 -4.91 18.34 15.27
CA GLY A 59 -4.14 17.09 15.35
C GLY A 59 -3.72 16.58 13.96
N SER A 60 -2.41 16.52 13.73
CA SER A 60 -1.85 16.05 12.46
C SER A 60 -2.43 14.69 12.07
N LEU A 61 -2.79 14.56 10.80
CA LEU A 61 -3.36 13.34 10.23
C LEU A 61 -2.28 12.62 9.43
N MET A 62 -2.38 11.29 9.36
CA MET A 62 -1.53 10.44 8.54
C MET A 62 -2.38 9.70 7.53
N LEU A 63 -1.86 9.58 6.30
CA LEU A 63 -2.41 8.70 5.28
C LEU A 63 -1.79 7.32 5.43
N ILE A 64 -2.61 6.29 5.37
CA ILE A 64 -2.20 4.89 5.42
C ILE A 64 -2.75 4.21 4.18
N TRP A 65 -1.86 3.55 3.43
CA TRP A 65 -2.28 2.69 2.32
C TRP A 65 -3.08 1.53 2.89
N GLU A 66 -4.31 1.34 2.40
CA GLU A 66 -5.14 0.20 2.80
C GLU A 66 -5.24 -0.84 1.68
N ASP A 67 -5.56 -0.41 0.45
CA ASP A 67 -5.59 -1.29 -0.72
C ASP A 67 -5.36 -0.51 -2.04
N GLY A 68 -5.07 -1.23 -3.11
CA GLY A 68 -4.94 -0.69 -4.45
C GLY A 68 -5.18 -1.74 -5.53
N PHE A 69 -5.69 -1.29 -6.68
CA PHE A 69 -5.88 -2.12 -7.86
C PHE A 69 -5.10 -1.54 -9.03
N CYS A 70 -4.34 -2.40 -9.71
CA CYS A 70 -3.69 -2.07 -10.98
C CYS A 70 -4.41 -2.79 -12.10
N LYS A 71 -4.91 -2.04 -13.08
CA LYS A 71 -5.46 -2.59 -14.32
C LYS A 71 -4.29 -3.16 -15.09
N GLY A 72 -4.00 -4.45 -14.89
CA GLY A 72 -3.01 -5.15 -15.67
C GLY A 72 -3.32 -4.93 -17.14
N ARG A 73 -2.40 -4.31 -17.89
CA ARG A 73 -2.32 -4.65 -19.30
C ARG A 73 -2.08 -6.15 -19.27
N VAL A 74 -3.06 -6.93 -19.71
CA VAL A 74 -2.79 -8.30 -20.15
C VAL A 74 -1.71 -8.12 -21.19
N THR A 75 -0.49 -8.35 -20.74
CA THR A 75 0.63 -8.69 -21.57
C THR A 75 0.19 -9.95 -22.28
N THR A 76 -0.34 -9.76 -23.49
CA THR A 76 -0.12 -10.67 -24.62
C THR A 76 1.40 -10.90 -24.86
N GLU A 77 2.27 -10.35 -24.01
CA GLU A 77 3.72 -10.55 -23.90
C GLU A 77 4.17 -11.25 -22.59
N CYS A 78 3.29 -11.72 -21.69
CA CYS A 78 3.72 -12.52 -20.51
C CYS A 78 3.60 -14.03 -20.72
N LEU A 79 3.12 -14.48 -21.89
CA LEU A 79 3.15 -15.89 -22.26
C LEU A 79 4.31 -16.26 -23.21
N GLU A 80 5.13 -15.29 -23.63
CA GLU A 80 6.31 -15.53 -24.48
C GLU A 80 7.67 -15.20 -23.83
N GLU A 81 7.72 -14.77 -22.56
CA GLU A 81 9.00 -14.49 -21.88
C GLU A 81 9.13 -15.27 -20.55
N ILE A 82 9.12 -16.60 -20.62
CA ILE A 82 9.61 -17.45 -19.52
C ILE A 82 11.16 -17.43 -19.43
N GLU A 83 11.86 -16.65 -20.27
CA GLU A 83 13.33 -16.62 -20.33
C GLU A 83 13.96 -15.22 -20.24
N GLY A 84 13.18 -14.17 -19.93
CA GLY A 84 13.68 -12.79 -19.83
C GLY A 84 13.59 -12.27 -18.40
N GLU A 85 14.72 -12.09 -17.72
CA GLU A 85 14.74 -11.54 -16.36
C GLU A 85 14.14 -10.12 -16.31
N ASP A 86 13.10 -9.96 -15.48
CA ASP A 86 12.35 -8.72 -15.26
C ASP A 86 13.29 -7.49 -15.11
N PRO A 87 13.15 -6.47 -15.98
CA PRO A 87 13.94 -5.25 -15.92
C PRO A 87 13.91 -4.57 -14.55
N VAL A 88 12.81 -4.69 -13.82
CA VAL A 88 12.66 -4.18 -12.45
C VAL A 88 13.54 -4.96 -11.50
N ARG A 89 13.49 -6.30 -11.53
CA ARG A 89 14.41 -7.15 -10.75
C ARG A 89 15.87 -6.84 -11.06
N LYS A 90 16.23 -6.65 -12.33
CA LYS A 90 17.61 -6.29 -12.73
C LYS A 90 18.03 -4.93 -12.18
N ALA A 91 17.15 -3.94 -12.24
CA ALA A 91 17.41 -2.60 -11.70
C ALA A 91 17.54 -2.63 -10.16
N PHE A 92 16.65 -3.36 -9.48
CA PHE A 92 16.70 -3.54 -8.03
C PHE A 92 17.95 -4.29 -7.59
N SER A 93 18.30 -5.39 -8.25
CA SER A 93 19.52 -6.15 -7.95
C SER A 93 20.76 -5.28 -8.11
N LYS A 94 20.87 -4.49 -9.19
CA LYS A 94 21.99 -3.55 -9.37
C LYS A 94 22.04 -2.47 -8.29
N MET A 95 20.90 -1.90 -7.93
CA MET A 95 20.81 -0.86 -6.90
C MET A 95 21.15 -1.43 -5.52
N PHE A 96 20.70 -2.65 -5.22
CA PHE A 96 20.99 -3.37 -4.00
C PHE A 96 22.47 -3.74 -3.89
N SER A 97 23.08 -4.23 -4.99
CA SER A 97 24.53 -4.46 -5.06
C SER A 97 25.32 -3.17 -4.87
N TYR A 98 24.91 -2.07 -5.49
CA TYR A 98 25.55 -0.77 -5.30
C TYR A 98 25.47 -0.29 -3.85
N ILE A 99 24.30 -0.40 -3.22
CA ILE A 99 24.12 -0.06 -1.80
C ILE A 99 24.99 -0.94 -0.89
N ILE A 100 25.06 -2.24 -1.13
CA ILE A 100 25.91 -3.14 -0.34
C ILE A 100 27.39 -2.79 -0.52
N MET A 101 27.84 -2.51 -1.75
CA MET A 101 29.25 -2.20 -2.00
C MET A 101 29.67 -0.81 -1.49
N GLU A 102 28.81 0.20 -1.59
CA GLU A 102 29.13 1.58 -1.17
C GLU A 102 28.84 1.87 0.30
N LYS A 103 27.82 1.22 0.88
CA LYS A 103 27.39 1.46 2.26
C LYS A 103 27.79 0.36 3.21
N GLY A 104 28.65 -0.57 2.76
CA GLY A 104 29.40 -1.54 3.55
C GLY A 104 28.69 -1.89 4.85
N TRP A 105 27.76 -2.84 4.78
CA TRP A 105 27.07 -3.34 5.96
C TRP A 105 28.12 -3.77 6.98
N ARG A 106 28.30 -2.95 8.01
CA ARG A 106 29.22 -3.15 9.12
C ARG A 106 28.39 -3.40 10.37
#